data_AF-B6QD70-F1
#
_entry.id   AF-B6QD70-F1
#
_cell.length_a   1.000
_cell.length_b   1.000
_cell.length_c   1.000
_cell.angle_alpha   90.00
_cell.angle_beta   90.00
_cell.angle_gamma   90.00
#
_symmetry.space_group_name_H-M   'P 1'
#
loop_
_entity.id
_entity.type
_entity.pdbx_description
1 polymer ?
#
loop_
_entity_poly.entity_id
_entity_poly.type
_entity_poly.pdbx_seq_one_letter_code
_entity_poly.pdbx_strand_id
1 'polypeptide(L)'
;MDRTKYLDSLKGLTAVIVAFDRLFLNDLNLPFRSYWAEPASKNRVWLQLPPFRIVFAAHAMVTLFFVISGYAVSINLLRVRQQRHQADFLGQVASAATRRVFRLFLPVVMIACVSQFLFWVNLYSFTSVEIKQFVAEHKIKPWSAPGGHLAFLFRYLTDIINPFGALQYKDVNHGLNEQFWTMPVEFRGSCLVYFLVTVMAPWRAQRRLIVLAALAIYLLWYGMWDVATFVAGLWLAEMKVNQEAEEGYTPHNQHYPDPEDASDEENVNGTLQPGLSWSIPSSLSSTLSSLLTWSGQLLADSKKARQIMTPVTITNLVLFALGIHLMCLPSGSTSRNDGHLTTGYRILLILQPSTWKTWEVVHHSWKSIGSVLVIYSINNSPRWLFRRPLEASRTLQYLGRISFPLHLIQQIVYSLWREPIKNWIWKDLTGYAYPGGQLADREPFACAVMWMGATMILGPVLVYLSEEVGRYFEAASVVVAREVETWLI
;
A
#
# COMPACT_ATOMS: atom_id res chain seq x y z
N MET A 1 -1.90 23.92 -4.32
CA MET A 1 -1.62 22.60 -3.74
C MET A 1 -2.89 21.73 -3.69
N ASP A 2 -3.42 21.30 -4.83
CA ASP A 2 -4.35 20.15 -4.86
C ASP A 2 -3.50 18.88 -5.00
N ARG A 3 -2.78 18.54 -3.92
CA ARG A 3 -2.28 17.16 -3.71
C ARG A 3 -3.49 16.25 -3.88
N THR A 4 -3.31 15.11 -4.52
CA THR A 4 -4.34 14.06 -4.57
C THR A 4 -4.47 13.44 -3.18
N LYS A 5 -4.99 14.20 -2.21
CA LYS A 5 -5.11 13.87 -0.79
C LYS A 5 -5.76 12.49 -0.59
N TYR A 6 -6.73 12.14 -1.43
CA TYR A 6 -7.37 10.83 -1.37
C TYR A 6 -6.39 9.67 -1.62
N LEU A 7 -5.34 9.84 -2.44
CA LEU A 7 -4.31 8.82 -2.66
C LEU A 7 -3.45 8.62 -1.42
N ASP A 8 -3.09 9.70 -0.72
CA ASP A 8 -2.36 9.61 0.54
C ASP A 8 -3.18 8.82 1.57
N SER A 9 -4.48 9.11 1.68
CA SER A 9 -5.40 8.31 2.52
C SER A 9 -5.45 6.84 2.12
N LEU A 10 -5.49 6.53 0.82
CA LEU A 10 -5.50 5.14 0.35
C LEU A 10 -4.19 4.42 0.66
N LYS A 11 -3.03 5.09 0.51
CA LYS A 11 -1.73 4.54 0.92
C LYS A 11 -1.71 4.20 2.41
N GLY A 12 -2.21 5.11 3.24
CA GLY A 12 -2.33 4.88 4.68
C GLY A 12 -3.19 3.66 5.01
N LEU A 13 -4.35 3.55 4.35
CA LEU A 13 -5.24 2.39 4.52
C LEU A 13 -4.57 1.09 4.08
N THR A 14 -3.87 1.09 2.94
CA THR A 14 -3.14 -0.09 2.45
C THR A 14 -2.06 -0.53 3.44
N ALA A 15 -1.28 0.41 3.97
CA ALA A 15 -0.19 0.11 4.90
C ALA A 15 -0.71 -0.47 6.22
N VAL A 16 -1.82 0.04 6.75
CA VAL A 16 -2.46 -0.53 7.96
C VAL A 16 -2.98 -1.94 7.71
N ILE A 17 -3.60 -2.20 6.56
CA ILE A 17 -4.09 -3.55 6.23
C ILE A 17 -2.92 -4.54 6.09
N VAL A 18 -1.80 -4.12 5.48
CA VAL A 18 -0.59 -4.95 5.39
C VAL A 18 -0.01 -5.21 6.77
N ALA A 19 0.09 -4.20 7.63
CA ALA A 19 0.57 -4.35 9.01
C ALA A 19 -0.33 -5.29 9.82
N PHE A 20 -1.64 -5.17 9.66
CA PHE A 20 -2.61 -6.03 10.30
C PHE A 20 -2.42 -7.50 9.85
N ASP A 21 -2.33 -7.77 8.55
CA ASP A 21 -2.03 -9.11 8.02
C ASP A 21 -0.73 -9.70 8.60
N ARG A 22 0.33 -8.89 8.67
CA ARG A 22 1.62 -9.28 9.28
C ARG A 22 1.55 -9.52 10.78
N LEU A 23 0.64 -8.89 11.51
CA LEU A 23 0.42 -9.19 12.92
C LEU A 23 -0.18 -10.61 13.08
N PHE A 24 -1.14 -10.98 12.25
CA PHE A 24 -1.86 -12.27 12.39
C PHE A 24 -1.21 -13.45 11.66
N LEU A 25 -0.35 -13.18 10.68
CA LEU A 25 0.60 -14.08 10.01
C LEU A 25 0.26 -15.57 10.17
N ASN A 26 -0.66 -16.08 9.35
CA ASN A 26 -1.13 -17.48 9.26
C ASN A 26 -1.58 -18.18 10.56
N ASP A 27 -1.49 -17.56 11.74
CA ASP A 27 -1.92 -18.13 13.02
C ASP A 27 -3.45 -18.16 13.13
N LEU A 28 -4.14 -17.22 12.47
CA LEU A 28 -5.59 -17.22 12.35
C LEU A 28 -6.03 -17.87 11.02
N ASN A 29 -6.51 -19.11 11.05
CA ASN A 29 -7.02 -19.74 9.83
C ASN A 29 -8.40 -19.21 9.40
N LEU A 30 -9.22 -18.72 10.33
CA LEU A 30 -10.63 -18.39 10.09
C LEU A 30 -10.86 -17.10 9.26
N PRO A 31 -10.25 -15.94 9.56
CA PRO A 31 -10.52 -14.72 8.80
C PRO A 31 -9.81 -14.66 7.43
N PHE A 32 -8.70 -15.39 7.27
CA PHE A 32 -7.92 -15.42 6.02
C PHE A 32 -8.50 -16.42 4.99
N ARG A 33 -9.35 -17.36 5.41
CA ARG A 33 -10.09 -18.27 4.52
C ARG A 33 -11.21 -17.58 3.77
N SER A 34 -11.39 -17.94 2.51
CA SER A 34 -12.49 -17.44 1.67
C SER A 34 -13.81 -18.05 2.07
N TYR A 35 -14.91 -17.31 1.90
CA TYR A 35 -16.25 -17.88 2.01
C TYR A 35 -16.45 -19.08 1.06
N TRP A 36 -15.80 -19.05 -0.11
CA TRP A 36 -15.88 -20.10 -1.13
C TRP A 36 -14.72 -21.11 -1.08
N ALA A 37 -13.87 -21.10 -0.06
CA ALA A 37 -12.78 -22.08 0.07
C ALA A 37 -13.32 -23.47 0.42
N GLU A 38 -12.45 -24.48 0.45
CA GLU A 38 -12.81 -25.83 0.94
C GLU A 38 -12.04 -26.18 2.22
N PRO A 39 -12.61 -26.98 3.14
CA PRO A 39 -13.99 -27.46 3.20
C PRO A 39 -14.99 -26.37 3.66
N ALA A 40 -16.22 -26.41 3.11
CA ALA A 40 -17.29 -25.45 3.39
C ALA A 40 -17.73 -25.39 4.87
N SER A 41 -17.43 -26.42 5.67
CA SER A 41 -17.71 -26.44 7.11
C SER A 41 -16.98 -25.34 7.89
N LYS A 42 -15.84 -24.86 7.38
CA LYS A 42 -15.03 -23.81 8.01
C LYS A 42 -15.27 -22.40 7.46
N ASN A 43 -16.22 -22.25 6.53
CA ASN A 43 -16.46 -20.99 5.79
C ASN A 43 -17.88 -20.45 6.01
N ARG A 44 -18.19 -20.08 7.26
CA ARG A 44 -19.55 -19.66 7.67
C ARG A 44 -19.60 -18.23 8.22
N VAL A 45 -18.51 -17.48 8.11
CA VAL A 45 -18.39 -16.14 8.72
C VAL A 45 -18.60 -15.07 7.66
N TRP A 46 -19.47 -14.10 7.93
CA TRP A 46 -19.81 -13.03 6.97
C TRP A 46 -18.62 -12.13 6.64
N LEU A 47 -17.64 -12.04 7.56
CA LEU A 47 -16.36 -11.35 7.38
C LEU A 47 -15.53 -11.92 6.22
N GLN A 48 -15.77 -13.17 5.81
CA GLN A 48 -15.09 -13.82 4.69
C GLN A 48 -15.66 -13.40 3.32
N LEU A 49 -16.79 -12.69 3.28
CA LEU A 49 -17.43 -12.19 2.05
C LEU A 49 -16.87 -10.81 1.65
N PRO A 50 -16.76 -10.52 0.34
CA PRO A 50 -16.63 -9.15 -0.16
C PRO A 50 -17.87 -8.33 0.26
N PRO A 51 -17.72 -7.06 0.67
CA PRO A 51 -16.48 -6.27 0.69
C PRO A 51 -15.65 -6.44 1.97
N PHE A 52 -16.18 -7.06 3.03
CA PHE A 52 -15.58 -7.08 4.37
C PHE A 52 -14.23 -7.80 4.43
N ARG A 53 -14.02 -8.80 3.56
CA ARG A 53 -12.75 -9.53 3.43
C ARG A 53 -11.56 -8.64 3.08
N ILE A 54 -11.77 -7.45 2.51
CA ILE A 54 -10.68 -6.58 2.06
C ILE A 54 -9.68 -6.24 3.17
N VAL A 55 -10.13 -6.20 4.43
CA VAL A 55 -9.29 -5.95 5.63
C VAL A 55 -8.27 -7.08 5.87
N PHE A 56 -8.51 -8.26 5.30
CA PHE A 56 -7.64 -9.43 5.39
C PHE A 56 -6.99 -9.78 4.04
N ALA A 57 -7.09 -8.89 3.05
CA ALA A 57 -6.61 -9.11 1.69
C ALA A 57 -5.31 -8.33 1.42
N ALA A 58 -4.27 -8.53 2.25
CA ALA A 58 -3.01 -7.77 2.14
C ALA A 58 -2.32 -7.88 0.77
N HIS A 59 -2.34 -9.05 0.14
CA HIS A 59 -1.79 -9.22 -1.22
C HIS A 59 -2.47 -8.32 -2.26
N ALA A 60 -3.75 -7.97 -2.08
CA ALA A 60 -4.44 -7.03 -2.95
C ALA A 60 -4.08 -5.57 -2.63
N MET A 61 -3.71 -5.28 -1.39
CA MET A 61 -3.18 -3.96 -1.02
C MET A 61 -1.85 -3.68 -1.71
N VAL A 62 -1.01 -4.70 -1.93
CA VAL A 62 0.24 -4.55 -2.68
C VAL A 62 -0.02 -4.16 -4.14
N THR A 63 -0.94 -4.84 -4.83
CA THR A 63 -1.30 -4.48 -6.21
C THR A 63 -1.94 -3.09 -6.28
N LEU A 64 -2.73 -2.71 -5.27
CA LEU A 64 -3.30 -1.37 -5.17
C LEU A 64 -2.21 -0.30 -4.96
N PHE A 65 -1.25 -0.58 -4.09
CA PHE A 65 -0.11 0.29 -3.83
C PHE A 65 0.73 0.54 -5.09
N PHE A 66 0.96 -0.47 -5.93
CA PHE A 66 1.68 -0.30 -7.19
C PHE A 66 0.92 0.54 -8.23
N VAL A 67 -0.41 0.39 -8.35
CA VAL A 67 -1.23 1.28 -9.19
C VAL A 67 -1.15 2.73 -8.69
N ILE A 68 -1.27 2.94 -7.38
CA ILE A 68 -1.18 4.26 -6.76
C ILE A 68 0.22 4.87 -6.99
N SER A 69 1.28 4.07 -6.88
CA SER A 69 2.66 4.51 -7.08
C SER A 69 2.90 4.92 -8.54
N GLY A 70 2.49 4.11 -9.52
CA GLY A 70 2.55 4.48 -10.93
C GLY A 70 1.79 5.77 -11.25
N TYR A 71 0.62 5.97 -10.63
CA TYR A 71 -0.15 7.21 -10.77
C TYR A 71 0.56 8.42 -10.14
N ALA A 72 1.06 8.28 -8.91
CA ALA A 72 1.66 9.40 -8.16
C ALA A 72 2.96 9.89 -8.80
N VAL A 73 3.76 8.99 -9.34
CA VAL A 73 5.02 9.32 -10.04
C VAL A 73 4.76 10.04 -11.36
N SER A 74 3.71 9.64 -12.07
CA SER A 74 3.42 10.18 -13.39
C SER A 74 2.70 11.52 -13.33
N ILE A 75 1.75 11.74 -12.41
CA ILE A 75 0.84 12.90 -12.46
C ILE A 75 1.56 14.26 -12.53
N ASN A 76 2.63 14.45 -11.75
CA ASN A 76 3.38 15.71 -11.74
C ASN A 76 4.19 15.88 -13.03
N LEU A 77 4.87 14.83 -13.48
CA LEU A 77 5.63 14.87 -14.74
C LEU A 77 4.73 15.12 -15.95
N LEU A 78 3.53 14.53 -15.97
CA LEU A 78 2.55 14.74 -17.04
C LEU A 78 1.99 16.16 -17.07
N ARG A 79 1.82 16.79 -15.90
CA ARG A 79 1.41 18.20 -15.77
C ARG A 79 2.51 19.14 -16.25
N VAL A 80 3.76 18.91 -15.85
CA VAL A 80 4.92 19.67 -16.35
C VAL A 80 5.02 19.55 -17.87
N ARG A 81 4.84 18.36 -18.43
CA ARG A 81 4.86 18.12 -19.88
C ARG A 81 3.86 18.98 -20.65
N GLN A 82 2.72 19.32 -20.06
CA GLN A 82 1.68 20.16 -20.67
C GLN A 82 1.99 21.67 -20.59
N GLN A 83 2.90 22.10 -19.71
CA GLN A 83 3.27 23.51 -19.60
C GLN A 83 4.11 23.93 -20.83
N ARG A 84 3.83 25.12 -21.36
CA ARG A 84 4.36 25.59 -22.66
C ARG A 84 5.88 25.84 -22.70
N HIS A 85 6.59 25.84 -21.57
CA HIS A 85 8.04 26.11 -21.50
C HIS A 85 8.85 24.82 -21.28
N GLN A 86 8.88 23.95 -22.30
CA GLN A 86 9.47 22.60 -22.29
C GLN A 86 11.02 22.54 -22.24
N ALA A 87 11.72 23.65 -21.98
CA ALA A 87 13.20 23.67 -22.09
C ALA A 87 13.91 22.70 -21.13
N ASP A 88 13.27 22.33 -20.02
CA ASP A 88 13.89 21.50 -18.97
C ASP A 88 13.05 20.27 -18.56
N PHE A 89 12.19 19.76 -19.45
CA PHE A 89 11.37 18.59 -19.13
C PHE A 89 12.22 17.33 -18.83
N LEU A 90 13.29 17.11 -19.61
CA LEU A 90 14.18 15.97 -19.41
C LEU A 90 15.00 16.11 -18.13
N GLY A 91 15.45 17.32 -17.78
CA GLY A 91 16.14 17.59 -16.52
C GLY A 91 15.26 17.24 -15.33
N GLN A 92 13.98 17.66 -15.36
CA GLN A 92 13.02 17.31 -14.30
C GLN A 92 12.74 15.81 -14.19
N VAL A 93 12.68 15.08 -15.30
CA VAL A 93 12.53 13.62 -15.29
C VAL A 93 13.79 12.94 -14.73
N ALA A 94 14.99 13.37 -15.15
CA ALA A 94 16.26 12.83 -14.67
C ALA A 94 16.48 13.11 -13.17
N SER A 95 16.14 14.33 -12.75
CA SER A 95 16.11 14.79 -11.36
C SER A 95 15.18 13.92 -10.50
N ALA A 96 13.92 13.72 -10.92
CA ALA A 96 12.99 12.84 -10.23
C ALA A 96 13.48 11.37 -10.20
N ALA A 97 14.07 10.86 -11.27
CA ALA A 97 14.61 9.51 -11.29
C ALA A 97 15.80 9.32 -10.34
N THR A 98 16.69 10.32 -10.25
CA THR A 98 17.90 10.28 -9.42
C THR A 98 17.56 10.31 -7.94
N ARG A 99 16.75 11.27 -7.51
CA ARG A 99 16.33 11.39 -6.11
C ARG A 99 15.56 10.17 -5.62
N ARG A 100 14.72 9.57 -6.47
CA ARG A 100 13.95 8.36 -6.14
C ARG A 100 14.84 7.20 -5.69
N VAL A 101 16.02 7.02 -6.28
CA VAL A 101 16.98 5.96 -5.88
C VAL A 101 17.31 6.11 -4.40
N PHE A 102 17.74 7.29 -3.98
CA PHE A 102 18.16 7.53 -2.61
C PHE A 102 17.00 7.47 -1.63
N ARG A 103 15.86 8.05 -1.99
CA ARG A 103 14.68 8.07 -1.13
C ARG A 103 14.10 6.69 -0.87
N LEU A 104 14.15 5.79 -1.85
CA LEU A 104 13.64 4.43 -1.70
C LEU A 104 14.65 3.53 -0.98
N PHE A 105 15.93 3.55 -1.38
CA PHE A 105 16.91 2.59 -0.90
C PHE A 105 17.64 3.02 0.39
N LEU A 106 17.81 4.31 0.67
CA LEU A 106 18.54 4.74 1.87
C LEU A 106 17.82 4.34 3.17
N PRO A 107 16.49 4.59 3.34
CA PRO A 107 15.77 4.11 4.52
C PRO A 107 15.81 2.59 4.66
N VAL A 108 15.76 1.86 3.53
CA VAL A 108 15.85 0.40 3.50
C VAL A 108 17.20 -0.09 4.01
N VAL A 109 18.30 0.53 3.58
CA VAL A 109 19.65 0.22 4.08
C VAL A 109 19.73 0.45 5.59
N MET A 110 19.24 1.59 6.07
CA MET A 110 19.25 1.92 7.50
C MET A 110 18.47 0.90 8.33
N ILE A 111 17.27 0.54 7.90
CA ILE A 111 16.41 -0.43 8.60
C ILE A 111 16.99 -1.85 8.50
N ALA A 112 17.59 -2.23 7.37
CA ALA A 112 18.28 -3.52 7.22
C ALA A 112 19.48 -3.63 8.17
N CYS A 113 20.27 -2.56 8.34
CA CYS A 113 21.36 -2.50 9.31
C CYS A 113 20.86 -2.69 10.75
N VAL A 114 19.79 -1.97 11.13
CA VAL A 114 19.16 -2.10 12.45
C VAL A 114 18.62 -3.52 12.67
N SER A 115 17.94 -4.08 11.67
CA SER A 115 17.41 -5.45 11.72
C SER A 115 18.51 -6.48 11.90
N GLN A 116 19.61 -6.35 11.14
CA GLN A 116 20.76 -7.25 11.24
C GLN A 116 21.43 -7.17 12.62
N PHE A 117 21.57 -5.95 13.15
CA PHE A 117 22.13 -5.74 14.49
C PHE A 117 21.25 -6.40 15.56
N LEU A 118 19.94 -6.16 15.53
CA LEU A 118 18.98 -6.75 16.46
C LEU A 118 18.94 -8.28 16.38
N PHE A 119 19.09 -8.85 15.18
CA PHE A 119 19.21 -10.28 15.00
C PHE A 119 20.52 -10.83 15.58
N TRP A 120 21.64 -10.13 15.37
CA TRP A 120 22.95 -10.53 15.91
C TRP A 120 22.95 -10.59 17.44
N VAL A 121 22.30 -9.64 18.12
CA VAL A 121 22.16 -9.66 19.60
C VAL A 121 21.07 -10.62 20.10
N ASN A 122 20.46 -11.42 19.23
CA ASN A 122 19.42 -12.41 19.54
C ASN A 122 18.12 -11.81 20.13
N LEU A 123 17.72 -10.61 19.71
CA LEU A 123 16.47 -9.99 20.19
C LEU A 123 15.23 -10.41 19.40
N TYR A 124 15.41 -11.11 18.28
CA TYR A 124 14.29 -11.56 17.45
C TYR A 124 13.60 -12.74 18.11
N SER A 125 12.39 -12.50 18.62
CA SER A 125 11.54 -13.49 19.28
C SER A 125 10.61 -14.19 18.29
N PHE A 126 10.24 -13.49 17.21
CA PHE A 126 9.43 -13.99 16.11
C PHE A 126 10.26 -13.99 14.82
N THR A 127 10.24 -15.11 14.12
CA THR A 127 10.79 -15.27 12.77
C THR A 127 9.79 -16.07 11.96
N SER A 128 9.42 -15.57 10.78
CA SER A 128 8.55 -16.30 9.86
C SER A 128 9.21 -17.60 9.40
N VAL A 129 8.44 -18.51 8.80
CA VAL A 129 8.97 -19.81 8.33
C VAL A 129 10.06 -19.58 7.29
N GLU A 130 9.87 -18.59 6.44
CA GLU A 130 10.78 -18.16 5.39
C GLU A 130 12.10 -17.68 6.00
N ILE A 131 12.04 -16.81 7.02
CA ILE A 131 13.23 -16.31 7.73
C ILE A 131 13.98 -17.45 8.42
N LYS A 132 13.26 -18.38 9.08
CA LYS A 132 13.87 -19.53 9.74
C LYS A 132 14.58 -20.45 8.76
N GLN A 133 13.94 -20.76 7.63
CA GLN A 133 14.54 -21.58 6.58
C GLN A 133 15.78 -20.89 6.02
N PHE A 134 15.68 -19.61 5.73
CA PHE A 134 16.77 -18.80 5.19
C PHE A 134 17.98 -18.71 6.14
N VAL A 135 17.74 -18.47 7.44
CA VAL A 135 18.80 -18.47 8.48
C VAL A 135 19.45 -19.85 8.59
N ALA A 136 18.67 -20.93 8.50
CA ALA A 136 19.18 -22.29 8.55
C ALA A 136 20.07 -22.63 7.34
N GLU A 137 19.67 -22.22 6.14
CA GLU A 137 20.43 -22.40 4.89
C GLU A 137 21.79 -21.67 4.94
N HIS A 138 21.81 -20.45 5.49
CA HIS A 138 23.03 -19.64 5.57
C HIS A 138 23.86 -19.88 6.84
N LYS A 139 23.41 -20.77 7.74
CA LYS A 139 24.09 -21.16 9.00
C LYS A 139 24.46 -19.96 9.90
N ILE A 140 23.71 -18.88 9.84
CA ILE A 140 23.97 -17.66 10.61
C ILE A 140 23.42 -17.85 12.01
N LYS A 141 24.25 -17.63 13.03
CA LYS A 141 23.84 -17.73 14.43
C LYS A 141 24.02 -16.40 15.16
N PRO A 142 23.09 -16.00 16.04
CA PRO A 142 23.31 -14.86 16.91
C PRO A 142 24.62 -15.01 17.70
N TRP A 143 25.24 -13.87 18.05
CA TRP A 143 26.52 -13.80 18.75
C TRP A 143 27.71 -14.51 18.07
N SER A 144 27.58 -14.91 16.80
CA SER A 144 28.65 -15.57 16.05
C SER A 144 29.24 -14.66 14.97
N ALA A 145 30.51 -14.89 14.62
CA ALA A 145 31.23 -14.33 13.47
C ALA A 145 30.71 -12.95 12.96
N PRO A 146 31.08 -11.81 13.59
CA PRO A 146 30.57 -10.49 13.19
C PRO A 146 30.86 -10.16 11.72
N GLY A 147 32.00 -10.61 11.18
CA GLY A 147 32.32 -10.49 9.75
C GLY A 147 31.37 -11.29 8.85
N GLY A 148 30.86 -12.44 9.31
CA GLY A 148 29.84 -13.21 8.61
C GLY A 148 28.50 -12.49 8.56
N HIS A 149 28.11 -11.81 9.65
CA HIS A 149 26.92 -10.97 9.67
C HIS A 149 27.04 -9.74 8.77
N LEU A 150 28.25 -9.16 8.63
CA LEU A 150 28.49 -8.03 7.73
C LEU A 150 28.51 -8.46 6.26
N ALA A 151 29.19 -9.57 5.93
CA ALA A 151 29.17 -10.15 4.59
C ALA A 151 27.75 -10.54 4.16
N PHE A 152 26.96 -11.06 5.11
CA PHE A 152 25.56 -11.34 4.92
C PHE A 152 24.76 -10.07 4.62
N LEU A 153 24.91 -9.02 5.43
CA LEU A 153 24.22 -7.75 5.23
C LEU A 153 24.55 -7.16 3.87
N PHE A 154 25.82 -7.21 3.48
CA PHE A 154 26.25 -6.74 2.17
C PHE A 154 25.56 -7.50 1.03
N ARG A 155 25.55 -8.84 1.08
CA ARG A 155 24.86 -9.67 0.08
C ARG A 155 23.36 -9.38 0.03
N TYR A 156 22.74 -9.27 1.20
CA TYR A 156 21.32 -8.94 1.33
C TYR A 156 20.99 -7.58 0.70
N LEU A 157 21.81 -6.55 0.98
CA LEU A 157 21.64 -5.23 0.38
C LEU A 157 21.85 -5.25 -1.13
N THR A 158 22.84 -5.99 -1.65
CA THR A 158 23.05 -6.11 -3.09
C THR A 158 21.88 -6.79 -3.80
N ASP A 159 21.23 -7.76 -3.14
CA ASP A 159 20.06 -8.45 -3.68
C ASP A 159 18.82 -7.53 -3.69
N ILE A 160 18.60 -6.74 -2.63
CA ILE A 160 17.48 -5.79 -2.55
C ILE A 160 17.64 -4.64 -3.55
N ILE A 161 18.87 -4.15 -3.74
CA ILE A 161 19.14 -3.04 -4.64
C ILE A 161 18.99 -3.47 -6.10
N ASN A 162 19.15 -4.75 -6.44
CA ASN A 162 19.08 -5.23 -7.81
C ASN A 162 17.65 -5.17 -8.38
N PRO A 163 17.30 -4.20 -9.25
CA PRO A 163 15.95 -4.08 -9.77
C PRO A 163 15.67 -5.07 -10.92
N PHE A 164 16.70 -5.78 -11.38
CA PHE A 164 16.63 -6.77 -12.45
C PHE A 164 16.90 -8.20 -11.94
N GLY A 165 16.99 -8.38 -10.62
CA GLY A 165 17.21 -9.67 -9.96
C GLY A 165 16.08 -10.67 -10.21
N ALA A 166 16.33 -11.94 -9.91
CA ALA A 166 15.49 -13.08 -10.29
C ALA A 166 13.99 -12.82 -10.03
N LEU A 167 13.25 -12.78 -11.14
CA LEU A 167 11.88 -12.31 -11.33
C LEU A 167 10.79 -13.22 -10.74
N GLN A 168 11.11 -14.02 -9.72
CA GLN A 168 10.16 -14.90 -9.05
C GLN A 168 10.16 -14.59 -7.56
N TYR A 169 8.97 -14.47 -6.97
CA TYR A 169 8.75 -14.32 -5.52
C TYR A 169 9.53 -15.36 -4.68
N LYS A 170 9.85 -16.52 -5.27
CA LYS A 170 10.59 -17.61 -4.63
C LYS A 170 12.12 -17.45 -4.69
N ASP A 171 12.64 -16.65 -5.61
CA ASP A 171 14.08 -16.50 -5.86
C ASP A 171 14.66 -15.21 -5.26
N VAL A 172 13.81 -14.31 -4.75
CA VAL A 172 14.25 -13.10 -4.03
C VAL A 172 14.67 -13.50 -2.62
N ASN A 173 15.90 -13.17 -2.24
CA ASN A 173 16.38 -13.34 -0.87
C ASN A 173 15.59 -12.42 0.07
N HIS A 174 14.52 -12.95 0.66
CA HIS A 174 13.66 -12.24 1.63
C HIS A 174 14.40 -11.82 2.91
N GLY A 175 15.58 -12.42 3.16
CA GLY A 175 16.48 -12.06 4.25
C GLY A 175 15.78 -12.00 5.61
N LEU A 176 16.07 -10.96 6.38
CA LEU A 176 15.42 -10.71 7.67
C LEU A 176 14.16 -9.82 7.55
N ASN A 177 13.98 -9.13 6.43
CA ASN A 177 12.89 -8.17 6.22
C ASN A 177 12.18 -8.47 4.91
N GLU A 178 11.23 -9.40 4.97
CA GLU A 178 10.48 -9.86 3.80
C GLU A 178 9.84 -8.70 3.03
N GLN A 179 9.34 -7.66 3.71
CA GLN A 179 8.66 -6.53 3.09
C GLN A 179 9.50 -5.77 2.05
N PHE A 180 10.83 -5.89 2.08
CA PHE A 180 11.73 -5.17 1.16
C PHE A 180 11.71 -5.68 -0.27
N TRP A 181 11.11 -6.84 -0.56
CA TRP A 181 10.94 -7.30 -1.95
C TRP A 181 10.16 -6.30 -2.82
N THR A 182 9.30 -5.49 -2.20
CA THR A 182 8.48 -4.48 -2.90
C THR A 182 9.31 -3.30 -3.44
N MET A 183 10.47 -3.01 -2.85
CA MET A 183 11.31 -1.85 -3.18
C MET A 183 11.96 -1.94 -4.59
N PRO A 184 12.68 -3.03 -4.95
CA PRO A 184 13.23 -3.16 -6.30
C PRO A 184 12.12 -3.21 -7.36
N VAL A 185 10.96 -3.81 -7.03
CA VAL A 185 9.79 -3.83 -7.92
C VAL A 185 9.26 -2.41 -8.16
N GLU A 186 9.13 -1.62 -7.11
CA GLU A 186 8.70 -0.22 -7.19
C GLU A 186 9.68 0.63 -8.00
N PHE A 187 10.99 0.46 -7.78
CA PHE A 187 12.00 1.18 -8.55
C PHE A 187 11.94 0.80 -10.04
N ARG A 188 11.89 -0.50 -10.35
CA ARG A 188 11.76 -1.00 -11.73
C ARG A 188 10.51 -0.46 -12.43
N GLY A 189 9.36 -0.50 -11.77
CA GLY A 189 8.10 0.04 -12.29
C GLY A 189 8.19 1.53 -12.56
N SER A 190 8.86 2.28 -11.68
CA SER A 190 9.09 3.72 -11.83
C SER A 190 10.03 4.04 -13.00
N CYS A 191 11.12 3.29 -13.18
CA CYS A 191 12.00 3.42 -14.34
C CYS A 191 11.24 3.27 -15.67
N LEU A 192 10.35 2.27 -15.76
CA LEU A 192 9.51 2.11 -16.95
C LEU A 192 8.56 3.29 -17.14
N VAL A 193 7.96 3.83 -16.07
CA VAL A 193 7.11 5.03 -16.15
C VAL A 193 7.90 6.22 -16.67
N TYR A 194 9.11 6.49 -16.13
CA TYR A 194 9.96 7.59 -16.61
C TYR A 194 10.34 7.42 -18.09
N PHE A 195 10.68 6.20 -18.50
CA PHE A 195 10.96 5.88 -19.89
C PHE A 195 9.75 6.14 -20.79
N LEU A 196 8.56 5.62 -20.43
CA LEU A 196 7.34 5.80 -21.21
C LEU A 196 6.91 7.27 -21.28
N VAL A 197 6.98 8.01 -20.16
CA VAL A 197 6.66 9.44 -20.12
C VAL A 197 7.55 10.24 -21.07
N THR A 198 8.83 9.90 -21.14
CA THR A 198 9.81 10.53 -22.03
C THR A 198 9.58 10.17 -23.50
N VAL A 199 9.48 8.87 -23.82
CA VAL A 199 9.30 8.38 -25.20
C VAL A 199 7.97 8.84 -25.80
N MET A 200 6.92 8.89 -24.98
CA MET A 200 5.59 9.29 -25.41
C MET A 200 5.37 10.80 -25.34
N ALA A 201 6.36 11.60 -24.93
CA ALA A 201 6.22 13.05 -24.83
C ALA A 201 5.75 13.72 -26.14
N PRO A 202 6.27 13.36 -27.34
CA PRO A 202 5.81 13.97 -28.60
C PRO A 202 4.52 13.36 -29.17
N TRP A 203 3.96 12.31 -28.55
CA TRP A 203 2.81 11.59 -29.09
C TRP A 203 1.51 12.34 -28.84
N ARG A 204 0.47 12.09 -29.64
CA ARG A 204 -0.88 12.64 -29.39
C ARG A 204 -1.55 11.95 -28.19
N ALA A 205 -2.28 12.71 -27.38
CA ALA A 205 -2.95 12.24 -26.14
C ALA A 205 -3.76 10.95 -26.33
N GLN A 206 -4.63 10.91 -27.34
CA GLN A 206 -5.46 9.74 -27.64
C GLN A 206 -4.62 8.50 -27.97
N ARG A 207 -3.51 8.66 -28.70
CA ARG A 207 -2.60 7.55 -29.04
C ARG A 207 -1.84 7.06 -27.81
N ARG A 208 -1.45 7.96 -26.91
CA ARG A 208 -0.83 7.59 -25.63
C ARG A 208 -1.75 6.70 -24.80
N LEU A 209 -3.01 7.09 -24.64
CA LEU A 209 -4.00 6.31 -23.89
C LEU A 209 -4.21 4.91 -24.47
N ILE A 210 -4.35 4.79 -25.80
CA ILE A 210 -4.54 3.48 -26.46
C ILE A 210 -3.33 2.59 -26.24
N VAL A 211 -2.11 3.12 -26.45
CA VAL A 211 -0.89 2.32 -26.34
C VAL A 211 -0.58 1.95 -24.90
N LEU A 212 -0.81 2.84 -23.93
CA LEU A 212 -0.65 2.53 -22.50
C LEU A 212 -1.62 1.43 -22.06
N ALA A 213 -2.89 1.49 -22.47
CA ALA A 213 -3.87 0.45 -22.17
C ALA A 213 -3.48 -0.90 -22.80
N ALA A 214 -3.08 -0.89 -24.08
CA ALA A 214 -2.63 -2.09 -24.78
C ALA A 214 -1.37 -2.69 -24.12
N LEU A 215 -0.41 -1.85 -23.72
CA LEU A 215 0.80 -2.28 -23.05
C LEU A 215 0.50 -2.88 -21.66
N ALA A 216 -0.38 -2.26 -20.87
CA ALA A 216 -0.78 -2.80 -19.58
C ALA A 216 -1.45 -4.18 -19.71
N ILE A 217 -2.35 -4.34 -20.70
CA ILE A 217 -3.00 -5.62 -21.01
C ILE A 217 -1.97 -6.66 -21.47
N TYR A 218 -1.04 -6.27 -22.34
CA TYR A 218 0.02 -7.16 -22.83
C TYR A 218 0.92 -7.65 -21.69
N LEU A 219 1.41 -6.75 -20.83
CA LEU A 219 2.25 -7.11 -19.69
C LEU A 219 1.50 -8.02 -18.72
N LEU A 220 0.23 -7.72 -18.46
CA LEU A 220 -0.61 -8.56 -17.62
C LEU A 220 -0.86 -9.94 -18.25
N TRP A 221 -1.04 -10.01 -19.57
CA TRP A 221 -1.15 -11.27 -20.29
C TRP A 221 0.09 -12.14 -20.07
N TYR A 222 1.31 -11.58 -20.09
CA TYR A 222 2.53 -12.32 -19.78
C TYR A 222 2.72 -12.65 -18.29
N GLY A 223 1.80 -12.21 -17.41
CA GLY A 223 1.89 -12.44 -15.97
C GLY A 223 2.80 -11.46 -15.25
N MET A 224 3.25 -10.39 -15.91
CA MET A 224 4.01 -9.30 -15.30
C MET A 224 3.06 -8.31 -14.62
N TRP A 225 2.33 -8.80 -13.63
CA TRP A 225 1.27 -8.08 -12.94
C TRP A 225 1.77 -6.79 -12.28
N ASP A 226 2.98 -6.79 -11.73
CA ASP A 226 3.58 -5.66 -11.06
C ASP A 226 3.91 -4.52 -12.04
N VAL A 227 4.61 -4.81 -13.13
CA VAL A 227 4.89 -3.81 -14.16
C VAL A 227 3.60 -3.33 -14.82
N ALA A 228 2.63 -4.21 -15.06
CA ALA A 228 1.33 -3.86 -15.60
C ALA A 228 0.58 -2.87 -14.69
N THR A 229 0.64 -3.03 -13.36
CA THR A 229 0.01 -2.07 -12.42
C THR A 229 0.63 -0.67 -12.47
N PHE A 230 1.95 -0.56 -12.64
CA PHE A 230 2.61 0.74 -12.82
C PHE A 230 2.19 1.42 -14.12
N VAL A 231 2.17 0.68 -15.23
CA VAL A 231 1.70 1.21 -16.53
C VAL A 231 0.22 1.59 -16.47
N ALA A 232 -0.62 0.81 -15.78
CA ALA A 232 -2.01 1.15 -15.56
C ALA A 232 -2.18 2.42 -14.69
N GLY A 233 -1.34 2.61 -13.68
CA GLY A 233 -1.28 3.86 -12.90
C GLY A 233 -0.95 5.07 -13.77
N LEU A 234 0.04 4.95 -14.66
CA LEU A 234 0.39 5.97 -15.66
C LEU A 234 -0.78 6.23 -16.63
N TRP A 235 -1.46 5.18 -17.10
CA TRP A 235 -2.65 5.31 -17.94
C TRP A 235 -3.76 6.11 -17.25
N LEU A 236 -4.04 5.84 -15.97
CA LEU A 236 -5.03 6.57 -15.18
C LEU A 236 -4.64 8.04 -14.96
N ALA A 237 -3.35 8.32 -14.74
CA ALA A 237 -2.86 9.69 -14.60
C ALA A 237 -2.97 10.47 -15.93
N GLU A 238 -2.64 9.83 -17.05
CA GLU A 238 -2.80 10.38 -18.39
C GLU A 238 -4.26 10.72 -18.71
N MET A 239 -5.20 9.84 -18.34
CA MET A 239 -6.64 10.13 -18.46
C MET A 239 -7.02 11.37 -17.65
N LYS A 240 -6.55 11.46 -16.40
CA LYS A 240 -6.88 12.58 -15.51
C LYS A 240 -6.37 13.91 -16.06
N VAL A 241 -5.14 13.93 -16.55
CA VAL A 241 -4.48 15.11 -17.11
C VAL A 241 -5.13 15.56 -18.43
N ASN A 242 -5.64 14.62 -19.23
CA ASN A 242 -6.43 14.96 -20.42
C ASN A 242 -7.80 15.54 -20.06
N GLN A 243 -8.49 14.99 -19.05
CA GLN A 243 -9.73 15.54 -18.52
C GLN A 243 -9.53 16.97 -17.98
N GLU A 244 -8.46 17.20 -17.20
CA GLU A 244 -8.10 18.55 -16.69
C GLU A 244 -7.90 19.56 -17.84
N ALA A 245 -7.28 19.12 -18.94
CA ALA A 245 -7.08 19.96 -20.13
C ALA A 245 -8.38 20.24 -20.90
N GLU A 246 -9.30 19.28 -20.99
CA GLU A 246 -10.62 19.45 -21.63
C GLU A 246 -11.54 20.37 -20.83
N GLU A 247 -11.47 20.32 -19.49
CA GLU A 247 -12.25 21.18 -18.59
C GLU A 247 -11.71 22.63 -18.50
N GLY A 248 -10.60 22.94 -19.19
CA GLY A 248 -9.99 24.27 -19.18
C GLY A 248 -9.34 24.65 -17.84
N TYR A 249 -9.04 23.66 -16.98
CA TYR A 249 -8.35 23.91 -15.72
C TYR A 249 -6.88 24.26 -16.01
N THR A 250 -6.58 25.55 -16.00
CA THR A 250 -5.18 26.01 -15.99
C THR A 250 -4.65 25.89 -14.56
N PRO A 251 -3.59 25.12 -14.30
CA PRO A 251 -2.97 25.12 -12.98
C PRO A 251 -2.50 26.55 -12.70
N HIS A 252 -3.03 27.15 -11.64
CA HIS A 252 -2.62 28.47 -11.18
C HIS A 252 -1.10 28.48 -11.02
N ASN A 253 -0.40 29.48 -11.58
CA ASN A 253 1.05 29.70 -11.46
C ASN A 253 1.50 29.60 -9.99
N GLN A 254 1.78 28.39 -9.55
CA GLN A 254 2.56 28.11 -8.37
C GLN A 254 3.93 27.75 -8.93
N HIS A 255 4.95 28.50 -8.54
CA HIS A 255 6.33 28.06 -8.63
C HIS A 255 6.34 26.62 -8.11
N TYR A 256 6.50 25.66 -9.02
CA TYR A 256 6.57 24.25 -8.66
C TYR A 256 7.89 24.10 -7.93
N PRO A 257 7.92 23.77 -6.63
CA PRO A 257 9.10 23.17 -6.06
C PRO A 257 9.37 21.88 -6.83
N ASP A 258 10.63 21.43 -6.86
CA ASP A 258 11.06 20.26 -7.59
C ASP A 258 10.06 19.08 -7.48
N PRO A 259 9.92 18.24 -8.53
CA PRO A 259 8.83 17.27 -8.70
C PRO A 259 8.59 16.24 -7.56
N GLU A 260 9.33 16.29 -6.45
CA GLU A 260 9.26 15.39 -5.31
C GLU A 260 9.02 16.01 -3.93
N ASP A 261 8.78 17.32 -3.81
CA ASP A 261 8.21 17.87 -2.55
C ASP A 261 6.76 17.40 -2.29
N ALA A 262 6.20 16.64 -3.23
CA ALA A 262 4.87 16.06 -3.17
C ALA A 262 4.71 14.83 -2.24
N SER A 263 5.72 14.54 -1.40
CA SER A 263 5.50 13.65 -0.25
C SER A 263 6.06 14.15 1.07
N ASP A 264 7.13 14.94 1.12
CA ASP A 264 7.83 15.20 2.40
C ASP A 264 8.07 16.68 2.73
N GLU A 265 7.23 17.61 2.26
CA GLU A 265 7.17 18.93 2.89
C GLU A 265 6.13 18.93 4.03
N GLU A 266 6.61 18.62 5.23
CA GLU A 266 5.96 19.06 6.45
C GLU A 266 6.70 20.26 7.03
N ASN A 267 5.92 21.30 7.31
CA ASN A 267 6.31 22.54 7.96
C ASN A 267 7.26 22.32 9.15
N VAL A 268 8.56 22.53 8.93
CA VAL A 268 9.50 22.91 9.99
C VAL A 268 9.22 24.37 10.28
N ASN A 269 8.31 24.63 11.23
CA ASN A 269 8.28 25.80 12.13
C ASN A 269 6.98 25.76 12.96
N GLY A 270 7.02 24.99 14.06
CA GLY A 270 5.97 24.97 15.08
C GLY A 270 6.54 25.39 16.43
N THR A 271 6.56 26.69 16.70
CA THR A 271 6.72 27.20 18.07
C THR A 271 5.46 26.89 18.89
N LEU A 272 5.68 26.20 20.01
CA LEU A 272 4.72 25.88 21.07
C LEU A 272 4.01 27.11 21.65
N GLN A 273 2.70 27.03 21.94
CA GLN A 273 2.09 27.47 23.21
C GLN A 273 0.69 26.81 23.46
N PRO A 274 0.27 26.60 24.73
CA PRO A 274 -0.91 25.83 25.11
C PRO A 274 -2.12 26.72 25.53
N GLY A 275 -3.34 26.16 25.49
CA GLY A 275 -4.52 26.83 26.05
C GLY A 275 -5.78 25.97 26.03
N LEU A 276 -6.04 25.25 27.12
CA LEU A 276 -7.36 24.69 27.44
C LEU A 276 -8.28 25.83 27.89
N SER A 277 -9.47 25.95 27.30
CA SER A 277 -10.62 26.58 27.95
C SER A 277 -11.93 25.96 27.47
N TRP A 278 -12.70 25.42 28.41
CA TRP A 278 -14.05 24.93 28.20
C TRP A 278 -15.06 26.08 28.35
N SER A 279 -16.04 26.16 27.46
CA SER A 279 -17.23 26.99 27.66
C SER A 279 -18.50 26.30 27.15
N ILE A 280 -19.52 26.30 28.00
CA ILE A 280 -20.83 25.62 27.90
C ILE A 280 -21.76 26.38 26.93
N PRO A 281 -22.70 25.72 26.20
CA PRO A 281 -23.50 26.34 25.15
C PRO A 281 -24.83 26.93 25.65
N SER A 282 -25.18 28.13 25.18
CA SER A 282 -26.52 28.70 25.29
C SER A 282 -27.41 28.16 24.16
N SER A 283 -28.16 27.11 24.46
CA SER A 283 -29.19 26.52 23.59
C SER A 283 -30.45 27.38 23.59
N LEU A 284 -30.83 27.91 22.43
CA LEU A 284 -32.22 28.21 21.98
C LEU A 284 -32.23 28.91 20.60
N SER A 285 -31.09 29.41 20.09
CA SER A 285 -30.92 29.87 18.70
C SER A 285 -30.47 28.79 17.72
N SER A 286 -29.96 27.65 18.23
CA SER A 286 -29.48 26.50 17.44
C SER A 286 -30.60 25.61 16.90
N THR A 287 -31.80 25.68 17.47
CA THR A 287 -32.95 24.84 17.09
C THR A 287 -33.79 25.43 15.96
N LEU A 288 -33.79 26.75 15.79
CA LEU A 288 -34.44 27.41 14.65
C LEU A 288 -33.57 27.40 13.39
N SER A 289 -32.24 27.40 13.53
CA SER A 289 -31.30 27.20 12.42
C SER A 289 -31.26 25.75 11.93
N SER A 290 -31.50 24.76 12.81
CA SER A 290 -31.54 23.34 12.42
C SER A 290 -32.74 22.96 11.53
N LEU A 291 -33.86 23.69 11.63
CA LEU A 291 -35.06 23.44 10.82
C LEU A 291 -34.93 24.01 9.39
N LEU A 292 -34.25 25.14 9.21
CA LEU A 292 -33.92 25.68 7.88
C LEU A 292 -32.80 24.90 7.17
N THR A 293 -31.88 24.25 7.90
CA THR A 293 -30.89 23.34 7.31
C THR A 293 -31.51 22.02 6.84
N TRP A 294 -32.59 21.55 7.47
CA TRP A 294 -33.21 20.26 7.16
C TRP A 294 -33.89 20.24 5.78
N SER A 295 -34.51 21.35 5.37
CA SER A 295 -35.10 21.49 4.03
C SER A 295 -34.03 21.58 2.93
N GLY A 296 -32.88 22.22 3.22
CA GLY A 296 -31.71 22.23 2.34
C GLY A 296 -31.04 20.85 2.21
N GLN A 297 -31.01 20.05 3.28
CA GLN A 297 -30.48 18.69 3.29
C GLN A 297 -31.35 17.72 2.48
N LEU A 298 -32.67 17.79 2.57
CA LEU A 298 -33.58 16.96 1.77
C LEU A 298 -33.51 17.27 0.25
N LEU A 299 -33.36 18.54 -0.12
CA LEU A 299 -33.11 18.95 -1.52
C LEU A 299 -31.71 18.58 -2.00
N ALA A 300 -30.69 18.67 -1.15
CA ALA A 300 -29.34 18.20 -1.44
C ALA A 300 -29.30 16.67 -1.60
N ASP A 301 -30.06 15.93 -0.80
CA ASP A 301 -30.18 14.48 -0.89
C ASP A 301 -30.95 14.05 -2.14
N SER A 302 -31.95 14.82 -2.59
CA SER A 302 -32.62 14.59 -3.88
C SER A 302 -31.68 14.82 -5.07
N LYS A 303 -30.85 15.88 -5.04
CA LYS A 303 -29.85 16.15 -6.09
C LYS A 303 -28.72 15.11 -6.08
N LYS A 304 -28.23 14.71 -4.90
CA LYS A 304 -27.24 13.62 -4.75
C LYS A 304 -27.82 12.29 -5.22
N ALA A 305 -29.05 11.96 -4.85
CA ALA A 305 -29.74 10.75 -5.30
C ALA A 305 -29.93 10.73 -6.82
N ARG A 306 -30.38 11.84 -7.42
CA ARG A 306 -30.46 11.97 -8.89
C ARG A 306 -29.09 11.84 -9.56
N GLN A 307 -28.02 12.33 -8.93
CA GLN A 307 -26.65 12.19 -9.44
C GLN A 307 -26.14 10.75 -9.34
N ILE A 308 -26.48 10.01 -8.27
CA ILE A 308 -26.20 8.57 -8.12
C ILE A 308 -26.89 7.76 -9.23
N MET A 309 -28.10 8.16 -9.63
CA MET A 309 -28.89 7.49 -10.66
C MET A 309 -28.44 7.78 -12.10
N THR A 310 -27.38 8.58 -12.30
CA THR A 310 -26.81 8.73 -13.65
C THR A 310 -26.20 7.41 -14.11
N PRO A 311 -26.37 7.01 -15.39
CA PRO A 311 -25.86 5.73 -15.88
C PRO A 311 -24.36 5.60 -15.67
N VAL A 312 -23.61 6.69 -15.83
CA VAL A 312 -22.16 6.74 -15.58
C VAL A 312 -21.81 6.44 -14.12
N THR A 313 -22.56 6.99 -13.16
CA THR A 313 -22.30 6.74 -11.73
C THR A 313 -22.65 5.30 -11.36
N ILE A 314 -23.73 4.75 -11.91
CA ILE A 314 -24.08 3.32 -11.74
C ILE A 314 -22.98 2.43 -12.32
N THR A 315 -22.50 2.70 -13.54
CA THR A 315 -21.39 1.95 -14.13
C THR A 315 -20.15 2.00 -13.25
N ASN A 316 -19.74 3.17 -12.75
CA ASN A 316 -18.58 3.30 -11.87
C ASN A 316 -18.76 2.57 -10.52
N LEU A 317 -19.97 2.55 -9.97
CA LEU A 317 -20.31 1.77 -8.77
C LEU A 317 -20.19 0.26 -9.01
N VAL A 318 -20.67 -0.21 -10.16
CA VAL A 318 -20.53 -1.63 -10.55
C VAL A 318 -19.06 -2.00 -10.74
N LEU A 319 -18.29 -1.15 -11.42
CA LEU A 319 -16.84 -1.36 -11.59
C LEU A 319 -16.11 -1.33 -10.24
N PHE A 320 -16.53 -0.48 -9.30
CA PHE A 320 -15.96 -0.44 -7.95
C PHE A 320 -16.26 -1.74 -7.20
N ALA A 321 -17.52 -2.18 -7.20
CA ALA A 321 -17.92 -3.43 -6.55
C ALA A 321 -17.21 -4.65 -7.15
N LEU A 322 -17.08 -4.71 -8.48
CA LEU A 322 -16.32 -5.73 -9.19
C LEU A 322 -14.83 -5.68 -8.80
N GLY A 323 -14.25 -4.49 -8.73
CA GLY A 323 -12.87 -4.29 -8.32
C GLY A 323 -12.60 -4.82 -6.92
N ILE A 324 -13.46 -4.46 -5.95
CA ILE A 324 -13.39 -4.96 -4.57
C ILE A 324 -13.58 -6.48 -4.53
N HIS A 325 -14.48 -7.04 -5.33
CA HIS A 325 -14.68 -8.48 -5.44
C HIS A 325 -13.40 -9.19 -5.90
N LEU A 326 -12.76 -8.71 -6.97
CA LEU A 326 -11.49 -9.28 -7.47
C LEU A 326 -10.35 -9.13 -6.47
N MET A 327 -10.26 -8.00 -5.76
CA MET A 327 -9.27 -7.79 -4.70
C MET A 327 -9.45 -8.76 -3.53
N CYS A 328 -10.68 -9.20 -3.26
CA CYS A 328 -11.00 -10.18 -2.23
C CYS A 328 -10.66 -11.62 -2.63
N LEU A 329 -10.07 -11.86 -3.82
CA LEU A 329 -9.64 -13.18 -4.25
C LEU A 329 -8.63 -13.78 -3.22
N PRO A 330 -8.78 -15.05 -2.82
CA PRO A 330 -7.86 -15.68 -1.86
C PRO A 330 -6.45 -15.81 -2.42
N SER A 331 -5.43 -15.70 -1.55
CA SER A 331 -4.02 -15.87 -1.95
C SER A 331 -3.51 -17.31 -1.82
N GLY A 332 -4.27 -18.25 -1.24
CA GLY A 332 -3.89 -19.67 -1.16
C GLY A 332 -3.07 -20.08 0.08
N SER A 333 -3.14 -19.33 1.19
CA SER A 333 -2.38 -19.63 2.42
C SER A 333 -3.11 -20.55 3.41
N THR A 334 -3.54 -21.73 2.97
CA THR A 334 -3.90 -22.79 3.92
C THR A 334 -3.24 -24.10 3.53
N SER A 335 -2.58 -24.73 4.49
CA SER A 335 -1.64 -25.87 4.45
C SER A 335 -2.15 -27.17 3.75
N ARG A 336 -3.25 -27.11 3.01
CA ARG A 336 -3.76 -28.17 2.14
C ARG A 336 -4.56 -27.51 1.00
N ASN A 337 -3.95 -27.40 -0.17
CA ASN A 337 -4.57 -27.17 -1.49
C ASN A 337 -5.66 -26.09 -1.61
N ASP A 338 -5.28 -24.82 -1.81
CA ASP A 338 -6.17 -23.83 -2.45
C ASP A 338 -5.48 -23.09 -3.62
N GLY A 339 -4.57 -23.76 -4.35
CA GLY A 339 -3.90 -23.23 -5.55
C GLY A 339 -4.81 -23.11 -6.79
N HIS A 340 -6.11 -22.96 -6.57
CA HIS A 340 -7.15 -22.93 -7.58
C HIS A 340 -8.18 -21.85 -7.25
N LEU A 341 -8.84 -21.33 -8.30
CA LEU A 341 -9.92 -20.37 -8.14
C LEU A 341 -11.08 -21.00 -7.36
N THR A 342 -11.46 -20.36 -6.25
CA THR A 342 -12.59 -20.82 -5.43
C THR A 342 -13.89 -20.75 -6.20
N THR A 343 -14.92 -21.47 -5.75
CA THR A 343 -16.18 -21.66 -6.51
C THR A 343 -16.82 -20.34 -6.99
N GLY A 344 -16.75 -19.29 -6.18
CA GLY A 344 -17.27 -17.95 -6.54
C GLY A 344 -16.50 -17.24 -7.67
N TYR A 345 -15.28 -17.66 -7.97
CA TYR A 345 -14.40 -17.06 -8.97
C TYR A 345 -14.16 -17.96 -10.17
N ARG A 346 -14.85 -19.11 -10.28
CA ARG A 346 -14.65 -20.07 -11.38
C ARG A 346 -14.92 -19.48 -12.76
N ILE A 347 -15.79 -18.47 -12.87
CA ILE A 347 -16.04 -17.74 -14.13
C ILE A 347 -14.75 -17.13 -14.67
N LEU A 348 -13.81 -16.74 -13.80
CA LEU A 348 -12.53 -16.17 -14.20
C LEU A 348 -11.64 -17.18 -14.94
N LEU A 349 -11.86 -18.49 -14.81
CA LEU A 349 -11.13 -19.50 -15.59
C LEU A 349 -11.34 -19.35 -17.10
N ILE A 350 -12.49 -18.81 -17.52
CA ILE A 350 -12.79 -18.58 -18.95
C ILE A 350 -11.90 -17.46 -19.50
N LEU A 351 -11.60 -16.46 -18.66
CA LEU A 351 -10.83 -15.28 -19.03
C LEU A 351 -9.35 -15.39 -18.66
N GLN A 352 -8.94 -16.46 -17.96
CA GLN A 352 -7.58 -16.66 -17.51
C GLN A 352 -6.66 -17.00 -18.70
N PRO A 353 -5.62 -16.19 -18.95
CA PRO A 353 -4.60 -16.50 -19.96
C PRO A 353 -3.82 -17.78 -19.65
N SER A 354 -3.48 -18.56 -20.69
CA SER A 354 -2.68 -19.80 -20.57
C SER A 354 -1.23 -19.55 -20.14
N THR A 355 -0.77 -18.30 -20.23
CA THR A 355 0.53 -17.80 -19.78
C THR A 355 0.65 -17.75 -18.25
N TRP A 356 -0.46 -17.68 -17.50
CA TRP A 356 -0.45 -17.65 -16.04
C TRP A 356 -0.29 -19.06 -15.48
N LYS A 357 0.97 -19.50 -15.34
CA LYS A 357 1.32 -20.88 -14.95
C LYS A 357 1.32 -21.13 -13.44
N THR A 358 1.65 -20.13 -12.63
CA THR A 358 1.76 -20.26 -11.16
C THR A 358 0.60 -19.56 -10.47
N TRP A 359 0.15 -20.12 -9.34
CA TRP A 359 -0.93 -19.53 -8.55
C TRP A 359 -0.60 -18.10 -8.07
N GLU A 360 0.67 -17.84 -7.76
CA GLU A 360 1.20 -16.50 -7.47
C GLU A 360 0.83 -15.49 -8.56
N VAL A 361 1.16 -15.82 -9.82
CA VAL A 361 0.86 -14.96 -10.96
C VAL A 361 -0.65 -14.82 -11.13
N VAL A 362 -1.42 -15.91 -11.04
CA VAL A 362 -2.88 -15.89 -11.23
C VAL A 362 -3.56 -14.95 -10.25
N HIS A 363 -3.32 -15.11 -8.95
CA HIS A 363 -4.04 -14.33 -7.95
C HIS A 363 -3.60 -12.86 -7.95
N HIS A 364 -2.32 -12.57 -8.16
CA HIS A 364 -1.82 -11.20 -8.25
C HIS A 364 -2.34 -10.50 -9.51
N SER A 365 -2.48 -11.22 -10.63
CA SER A 365 -3.00 -10.64 -11.88
C SER A 365 -4.47 -10.25 -11.76
N TRP A 366 -5.31 -11.10 -11.16
CA TRP A 366 -6.71 -10.76 -10.88
C TRP A 366 -6.87 -9.59 -9.90
N LYS A 367 -6.06 -9.56 -8.83
CA LYS A 367 -6.04 -8.44 -7.87
C LYS A 367 -5.55 -7.15 -8.50
N SER A 368 -4.63 -7.23 -9.47
CA SER A 368 -4.15 -6.08 -10.25
C SER A 368 -5.28 -5.46 -11.08
N ILE A 369 -6.07 -6.29 -11.77
CA ILE A 369 -7.30 -5.83 -12.47
C ILE A 369 -8.24 -5.16 -11.47
N GLY A 370 -8.50 -5.81 -10.33
CA GLY A 370 -9.36 -5.25 -9.28
C GLY A 370 -8.89 -3.89 -8.77
N SER A 371 -7.57 -3.74 -8.57
CA SER A 371 -6.95 -2.50 -8.11
C SER A 371 -7.10 -1.36 -9.11
N VAL A 372 -6.89 -1.64 -10.41
CA VAL A 372 -7.09 -0.66 -11.48
C VAL A 372 -8.55 -0.21 -11.56
N LEU A 373 -9.49 -1.15 -11.45
CA LEU A 373 -10.93 -0.84 -11.45
C LEU A 373 -11.33 0.04 -10.24
N VAL A 374 -10.81 -0.25 -9.06
CA VAL A 374 -11.06 0.57 -7.85
C VAL A 374 -10.56 2.00 -8.04
N ILE A 375 -9.31 2.19 -8.47
CA ILE A 375 -8.77 3.54 -8.68
C ILE A 375 -9.48 4.25 -9.83
N TYR A 376 -9.79 3.54 -10.92
CA TYR A 376 -10.57 4.08 -12.04
C TYR A 376 -11.94 4.59 -11.57
N SER A 377 -12.68 3.80 -10.80
CA SER A 377 -13.99 4.18 -10.27
C SER A 377 -13.90 5.36 -9.32
N ILE A 378 -12.94 5.36 -8.39
CA ILE A 378 -12.70 6.51 -7.49
C ILE A 378 -12.37 7.77 -8.29
N ASN A 379 -11.67 7.62 -9.42
CA ASN A 379 -11.29 8.74 -10.25
C ASN A 379 -12.44 9.34 -11.05
N ASN A 380 -13.32 8.50 -11.62
CA ASN A 380 -14.40 8.92 -12.50
C ASN A 380 -15.76 9.10 -11.80
N SER A 381 -15.87 8.76 -10.52
CA SER A 381 -17.06 9.03 -9.71
C SER A 381 -17.11 10.47 -9.18
N PRO A 382 -18.32 11.00 -8.87
CA PRO A 382 -18.45 12.30 -8.23
C PRO A 382 -17.59 12.42 -6.96
N ARG A 383 -16.89 13.56 -6.81
CA ARG A 383 -15.94 13.77 -5.70
C ARG A 383 -16.54 13.49 -4.32
N TRP A 384 -17.83 13.75 -4.14
CA TRP A 384 -18.50 13.56 -2.86
C TRP A 384 -18.70 12.09 -2.45
N LEU A 385 -18.68 11.15 -3.40
CA LEU A 385 -18.96 9.74 -3.15
C LEU A 385 -17.77 9.02 -2.51
N PHE A 386 -16.61 9.03 -3.18
CA PHE A 386 -15.41 8.32 -2.71
C PHE A 386 -14.31 9.24 -2.20
N ARG A 387 -14.04 10.35 -2.90
CA ARG A 387 -12.87 11.20 -2.60
C ARG A 387 -13.08 12.03 -1.34
N ARG A 388 -14.24 12.68 -1.16
CA ARG A 388 -14.50 13.54 0.02
C ARG A 388 -14.34 12.80 1.36
N PRO A 389 -14.91 11.60 1.56
CA PRO A 389 -14.69 10.85 2.81
C PRO A 389 -13.21 10.56 3.08
N LEU A 390 -12.47 10.19 2.03
CA LEU A 390 -11.03 9.91 2.13
C LEU A 390 -10.24 11.19 2.44
N GLU A 391 -10.58 12.33 1.82
CA GLU A 391 -9.91 13.61 1.98
C GLU A 391 -10.25 14.32 3.29
N ALA A 392 -11.47 14.16 3.79
CA ALA A 392 -11.96 14.83 4.99
C ALA A 392 -11.45 14.18 6.28
N SER A 393 -11.12 12.88 6.25
CA SER A 393 -10.64 12.16 7.42
C SER A 393 -9.19 12.51 7.74
N ARG A 394 -8.98 13.26 8.83
CA ARG A 394 -7.64 13.60 9.35
C ARG A 394 -6.83 12.36 9.70
N THR A 395 -7.48 11.32 10.23
CA THR A 395 -6.83 10.06 10.60
C THR A 395 -6.27 9.34 9.37
N LEU A 396 -7.04 9.28 8.28
CA LEU A 396 -6.56 8.63 7.05
C LEU A 396 -5.43 9.43 6.40
N GLN A 397 -5.49 10.76 6.42
CA GLN A 397 -4.40 11.61 5.95
C GLN A 397 -3.12 11.41 6.78
N TYR A 398 -3.25 11.34 8.11
CA TYR A 398 -2.13 11.07 9.00
C TYR A 398 -1.50 9.69 8.72
N LEU A 399 -2.33 8.64 8.61
CA LEU A 399 -1.87 7.31 8.22
C LEU A 399 -1.19 7.31 6.85
N GLY A 400 -1.67 8.13 5.91
CA GLY A 400 -1.06 8.33 4.61
C GLY A 400 0.35 8.89 4.70
N ARG A 401 0.55 9.89 5.56
CA ARG A 401 1.87 10.49 5.79
C ARG A 401 2.87 9.51 6.39
N ILE A 402 2.46 8.69 7.35
CA ILE A 402 3.36 7.70 7.97
C ILE A 402 3.41 6.36 7.22
N SER A 403 2.74 6.24 6.07
CA SER A 403 2.54 4.95 5.39
C SER A 403 3.84 4.27 4.97
N PHE A 404 4.83 5.04 4.51
CA PHE A 404 6.13 4.51 4.09
C PHE A 404 6.98 4.05 5.30
N PRO A 405 7.21 4.88 6.34
CA PRO A 405 7.86 4.42 7.57
C PRO A 405 7.17 3.22 8.23
N LEU A 406 5.83 3.22 8.23
CA LEU A 406 5.01 2.13 8.75
C LEU A 406 5.29 0.81 8.01
N HIS A 407 5.35 0.87 6.68
CA HIS A 407 5.68 -0.28 5.85
C HIS A 407 7.09 -0.81 6.13
N LEU A 408 8.06 0.07 6.39
CA LEU A 408 9.45 -0.31 6.67
C LEU A 408 9.61 -1.00 8.03
N ILE A 409 9.01 -0.46 9.10
CA ILE A 409 9.32 -0.89 10.47
C ILE A 409 8.41 -2.02 11.01
N GLN A 410 7.24 -2.24 10.41
CA GLN A 410 6.27 -3.25 10.87
C GLN A 410 6.91 -4.62 11.18
N GLN A 411 7.79 -5.12 10.30
CA GLN A 411 8.40 -6.43 10.47
C GLN A 411 9.35 -6.47 11.67
N ILE A 412 10.11 -5.40 11.93
CA ILE A 412 11.01 -5.33 13.10
C ILE A 412 10.18 -5.35 14.38
N VAL A 413 9.14 -4.50 14.47
CA VAL A 413 8.25 -4.42 15.63
C VAL A 413 7.64 -5.78 15.94
N TYR A 414 7.12 -6.47 14.93
CA TYR A 414 6.54 -7.80 15.12
C TYR A 414 7.61 -8.86 15.42
N SER A 415 8.78 -8.80 14.78
CA SER A 415 9.89 -9.73 15.06
C SER A 415 10.41 -9.62 16.50
N LEU A 416 10.33 -8.43 17.11
CA LEU A 416 10.75 -8.19 18.50
C LEU A 416 9.68 -8.56 19.51
N TRP A 417 8.43 -8.13 19.31
CA TRP A 417 7.45 -8.08 20.39
C TRP A 417 6.18 -8.92 20.17
N ARG A 418 5.95 -9.48 18.98
CA ARG A 418 4.74 -10.28 18.70
C ARG A 418 4.60 -11.47 19.64
N GLU A 419 5.58 -12.39 19.64
CA GLU A 419 5.49 -13.62 20.46
C GLU A 419 5.52 -13.32 21.96
N PRO A 420 6.38 -12.44 22.50
CA PRO A 420 6.39 -12.13 23.93
C PRO A 420 5.03 -11.61 24.42
N ILE A 421 4.43 -10.66 23.71
CA ILE A 421 3.13 -10.08 24.09
C ILE A 421 2.01 -11.11 23.96
N LYS A 422 1.99 -11.85 22.85
CA LYS A 422 1.01 -12.92 22.60
C LYS A 422 1.06 -13.99 23.70
N ASN A 423 2.25 -14.49 24.00
CA ASN A 423 2.46 -15.53 25.02
C ASN A 423 2.18 -15.02 26.43
N TRP A 424 2.48 -13.75 26.72
CA TRP A 424 2.16 -13.13 28.00
C TRP A 424 0.64 -13.07 28.23
N ILE A 425 -0.12 -12.51 27.28
CA ILE A 425 -1.58 -12.41 27.40
C ILE A 425 -2.22 -13.80 27.46
N TRP A 426 -1.77 -14.75 26.62
CA TRP A 426 -2.31 -16.11 26.64
C TRP A 426 -2.05 -16.83 27.96
N LYS A 427 -0.83 -16.72 28.51
CA LYS A 427 -0.47 -17.36 29.77
C LYS A 427 -1.25 -16.79 30.94
N ASP A 428 -1.51 -15.48 30.94
CA ASP A 428 -2.34 -14.83 31.97
C ASP A 428 -3.79 -15.34 31.93
N LEU A 429 -4.35 -15.56 30.72
CA LEU A 429 -5.71 -16.03 30.53
C LEU A 429 -5.92 -17.53 30.81
N THR A 430 -4.97 -18.37 30.39
CA THR A 430 -5.14 -19.83 30.35
C THR A 430 -4.29 -20.58 31.39
N GLY A 431 -3.28 -19.93 31.96
CA GLY A 431 -2.35 -20.51 32.92
C GLY A 431 -1.22 -21.36 32.32
N TYR A 432 -1.20 -21.59 31.00
CA TYR A 432 -0.16 -22.38 30.31
C TYR A 432 0.40 -21.67 29.07
N ALA A 433 1.48 -22.21 28.50
CA ALA A 433 2.13 -21.61 27.33
C ALA A 433 1.26 -21.76 26.07
N TYR A 434 1.28 -20.73 25.20
CA TYR A 434 0.51 -20.74 23.95
C TYR A 434 0.84 -21.99 23.11
N PRO A 435 -0.14 -22.87 22.83
CA PRO A 435 0.11 -24.16 22.19
C PRO A 435 0.28 -24.06 20.66
N GLY A 436 -0.05 -22.91 20.06
CA GLY A 436 0.06 -22.68 18.62
C GLY A 436 -1.04 -23.35 17.78
N GLY A 437 -1.36 -22.72 16.65
CA GLY A 437 -2.18 -23.30 15.58
C GLY A 437 -3.56 -23.83 16.03
N GLN A 438 -3.94 -25.01 15.53
CA GLN A 438 -5.27 -25.61 15.75
C GLN A 438 -5.57 -25.99 17.21
N LEU A 439 -4.54 -26.07 18.06
CA LEU A 439 -4.75 -26.33 19.49
C LEU A 439 -5.28 -25.10 20.21
N ALA A 440 -4.85 -23.90 19.80
CA ALA A 440 -5.38 -22.64 20.31
C ALA A 440 -6.84 -22.40 19.88
N ASP A 441 -7.28 -22.98 18.75
CA ASP A 441 -8.68 -22.89 18.28
C ASP A 441 -9.68 -23.56 19.24
N ARG A 442 -9.22 -24.41 20.17
CA ARG A 442 -10.08 -25.04 21.19
C ARG A 442 -10.54 -24.06 22.27
N GLU A 443 -9.83 -22.94 22.45
CA GLU A 443 -10.17 -21.89 23.41
C GLU A 443 -10.42 -20.56 22.67
N PRO A 444 -11.58 -20.41 22.02
CA PRO A 444 -11.85 -19.27 21.14
C PRO A 444 -11.86 -17.93 21.88
N PHE A 445 -12.28 -17.92 23.14
CA PHE A 445 -12.28 -16.72 23.98
C PHE A 445 -10.85 -16.24 24.27
N ALA A 446 -9.98 -17.12 24.77
CA ALA A 446 -8.58 -16.79 25.04
C ALA A 446 -7.84 -16.33 23.78
N CYS A 447 -8.10 -16.99 22.65
CA CYS A 447 -7.55 -16.63 21.35
C CYS A 447 -8.00 -15.22 20.92
N ALA A 448 -9.29 -14.90 21.03
CA ALA A 448 -9.81 -13.59 20.67
C ALA A 448 -9.22 -12.47 21.54
N VAL A 449 -9.20 -12.65 22.88
CA VAL A 449 -8.67 -11.65 23.81
C VAL A 449 -7.17 -11.45 23.60
N MET A 450 -6.40 -12.53 23.41
CA MET A 450 -4.97 -12.46 23.11
C MET A 450 -4.68 -11.61 21.87
N TRP A 451 -5.40 -11.86 20.78
CA TRP A 451 -5.23 -11.16 19.52
C TRP A 451 -5.69 -9.70 19.57
N MET A 452 -6.82 -9.43 20.24
CA MET A 452 -7.28 -8.07 20.49
C MET A 452 -6.28 -7.29 21.35
N GLY A 453 -5.81 -7.88 22.45
CA GLY A 453 -4.82 -7.27 23.33
C GLY A 453 -3.47 -7.03 22.63
N ALA A 454 -2.99 -8.00 21.87
CA ALA A 454 -1.78 -7.83 21.07
C ALA A 454 -1.91 -6.68 20.06
N THR A 455 -3.06 -6.56 19.38
CA THR A 455 -3.33 -5.46 18.45
C THR A 455 -3.42 -4.11 19.17
N MET A 456 -4.06 -4.05 20.35
CA MET A 456 -4.19 -2.84 21.15
C MET A 456 -2.86 -2.35 21.72
N ILE A 457 -1.90 -3.24 21.96
CA ILE A 457 -0.57 -2.88 22.46
C ILE A 457 0.36 -2.57 21.28
N LEU A 458 0.47 -3.48 20.30
CA LEU A 458 1.42 -3.34 19.19
C LEU A 458 1.00 -2.28 18.17
N GLY A 459 -0.30 -2.02 18.01
CA GLY A 459 -0.80 -1.01 17.07
C GLY A 459 -0.28 0.40 17.40
N PRO A 460 -0.50 0.93 18.62
CA PRO A 460 0.04 2.22 19.04
C PRO A 460 1.57 2.28 19.03
N VAL A 461 2.25 1.20 19.46
CA VAL A 461 3.72 1.10 19.42
C VAL A 461 4.22 1.22 17.97
N LEU A 462 3.56 0.52 17.05
CA LEU A 462 3.91 0.57 15.63
C LEU A 462 3.71 1.97 15.06
N VAL A 463 2.57 2.63 15.34
CA VAL A 463 2.30 3.99 14.88
C VAL A 463 3.35 4.96 15.43
N TYR A 464 3.65 4.89 16.73
CA TYR A 464 4.65 5.73 17.38
C TYR A 464 6.05 5.57 16.74
N LEU A 465 6.53 4.33 16.60
CA LEU A 465 7.85 4.08 16.00
C LEU A 465 7.89 4.44 14.52
N SER A 466 6.78 4.32 13.80
CA SER A 466 6.69 4.76 12.40
C SER A 466 6.87 6.28 12.30
N GLU A 467 6.28 7.04 13.22
CA GLU A 467 6.48 8.49 13.29
C GLU A 467 7.93 8.86 13.62
N GLU A 468 8.56 8.16 14.58
CA GLU A 468 9.99 8.35 14.88
C GLU A 468 10.88 8.08 13.66
N VAL A 469 10.67 6.95 12.97
CA VAL A 469 11.44 6.59 11.77
C VAL A 469 11.20 7.60 10.65
N GLY A 470 9.98 8.08 10.45
CA GLY A 470 9.70 9.14 9.47
C GLY A 470 10.48 10.42 9.78
N ARG A 471 10.53 10.83 11.05
CA ARG A 471 11.24 12.05 11.46
C ARG A 471 12.75 11.97 11.26
N TYR A 472 13.37 10.81 11.51
CA TYR A 472 14.83 10.69 11.43
C TYR A 472 15.32 10.12 10.10
N PHE A 473 14.76 9.03 9.62
CA PHE A 473 15.34 8.27 8.51
C PHE A 473 14.83 8.78 7.16
N GLU A 474 13.53 9.06 7.06
CA GLU A 474 12.95 9.60 5.83
C GLU A 474 13.43 11.03 5.59
N ALA A 475 13.39 11.89 6.60
CA ALA A 475 13.94 13.25 6.51
C ALA A 475 15.43 13.26 6.11
N ALA A 476 16.25 12.40 6.72
CA ALA A 476 17.66 12.27 6.33
C ALA A 476 17.82 11.80 4.88
N SER A 477 16.98 10.88 4.40
CA SER A 477 17.04 10.41 3.01
C SER A 477 16.72 11.49 1.99
N VAL A 478 15.80 12.40 2.31
CA VAL A 478 15.47 13.55 1.45
C VAL A 478 16.64 14.53 1.39
N VAL A 479 17.27 14.82 2.53
CA VAL A 479 18.45 15.71 2.58
C VAL A 479 19.60 15.13 1.77
N VAL A 480 19.94 13.86 1.99
CA VAL A 480 21.00 13.17 1.25
C VAL A 480 20.68 13.13 -0.25
N ALA A 481 19.43 12.87 -0.64
CA ALA A 481 19.03 12.87 -2.04
C ALA A 481 19.28 14.23 -2.71
N ARG A 482 18.95 15.33 -2.03
CA ARG A 482 19.18 16.70 -2.53
C ARG A 482 20.67 17.06 -2.59
N GLU A 483 21.46 16.68 -1.58
CA GLU A 483 22.91 16.92 -1.57
C GLU A 483 23.61 16.15 -2.69
N VAL A 484 23.25 14.89 -2.90
CA VAL A 484 23.82 14.06 -3.98
C VAL A 484 23.38 14.59 -5.34
N GLU A 485 22.14 15.02 -5.49
CA GLU A 485 21.67 15.66 -6.72
C GLU A 485 22.47 16.92 -7.05
N THR A 486 22.66 17.82 -6.08
CA THR A 486 23.46 19.06 -6.23
C THR A 486 24.93 18.77 -6.54
N TRP A 487 25.43 17.59 -6.14
CA TRP A 487 26.78 17.17 -6.47
C TRP A 487 26.90 16.56 -7.87
N LEU A 488 25.83 15.93 -8.39
CA LEU A 488 25.81 15.28 -9.70
C LEU A 488 25.46 16.22 -10.86
N ILE A 489 24.59 17.21 -10.61
CA ILE A 489 24.03 18.16 -11.58
C ILE A 489 24.49 19.56 -11.20
#